data_AF-A0A8T4NWJ1-F1
#
_entry.id   AF-A0A8T4NWJ1-F1
#
_cell.length_a   1.000
_cell.length_b   1.000
_cell.length_c   1.000
_cell.angle_alpha   90.00
_cell.angle_beta   90.00
_cell.angle_gamma   90.00
#
_symmetry.space_group_name_H-M   'P 1'
#
loop_
_entity.id
_entity.type
_entity.pdbx_description
1 polymer ?
#
loop_
_entity_poly.entity_id
_entity_poly.type
_entity_poly.pdbx_seq_one_letter_code
_entity_poly.pdbx_strand_id
1 'polypeptide(L)'
;MPKAKKSENQESPVVEETPIEKKQKKKISEAEYEKEIIEFSKAGLTAEKIGEKLRQKGIHPKEYSKKISKVLKEKNIYVNPDLKNVGEKLEKIKLHYSKNKQDKRAMREKDRIFSHKKKLTEYYSKKD
;
A
#
# COMPACT_ATOMS: atom_id res chain seq x y z
N MET A 1 -32.90 1.62 7.16
CA MET A 1 -31.99 2.78 6.99
C MET A 1 -30.78 2.37 6.15
N PRO A 2 -30.67 2.81 4.89
CA PRO A 2 -29.44 2.61 4.12
C PRO A 2 -28.36 3.56 4.63
N LYS A 3 -27.21 3.03 5.07
CA LYS A 3 -26.06 3.83 5.50
C LYS A 3 -25.39 4.48 4.29
N ALA A 4 -25.09 5.76 4.40
CA ALA A 4 -24.46 6.59 3.38
C ALA A 4 -23.21 5.93 2.76
N LYS A 5 -23.20 5.73 1.45
CA LYS A 5 -21.97 5.62 0.66
C LYS A 5 -21.35 7.02 0.62
N LYS A 6 -20.46 7.35 1.55
CA LYS A 6 -19.45 8.39 1.31
C LYS A 6 -18.29 7.73 0.58
N SER A 7 -18.33 7.76 -0.75
CA SER A 7 -17.15 7.50 -1.56
C SER A 7 -16.28 8.75 -1.52
N GLU A 8 -15.32 8.78 -0.60
CA GLU A 8 -14.24 9.76 -0.60
C GLU A 8 -13.21 9.31 -1.66
N ASN A 9 -13.64 9.24 -2.91
CA ASN A 9 -12.74 9.05 -4.04
C ASN A 9 -12.04 10.39 -4.26
N GLN A 10 -10.76 10.47 -3.94
CA GLN A 10 -9.89 11.48 -4.51
C GLN A 10 -9.79 11.18 -6.00
N GLU A 11 -10.70 11.73 -6.81
CA GLU A 11 -10.47 11.87 -8.24
C GLU A 11 -9.14 12.62 -8.39
N SER A 12 -8.17 11.99 -9.04
CA SER A 12 -6.96 12.70 -9.43
C SER A 12 -7.38 13.85 -10.33
N PRO A 13 -7.09 15.12 -10.01
CA PRO A 13 -7.45 16.22 -10.89
C PRO A 13 -6.80 15.98 -12.25
N VAL A 14 -7.59 16.10 -13.31
CA VAL A 14 -7.08 16.31 -14.68
C VAL A 14 -6.43 17.69 -14.62
N VAL A 15 -5.11 17.71 -14.41
CA VAL A 15 -4.36 18.97 -14.32
C VAL A 15 -4.17 19.48 -15.75
N GLU A 16 -5.03 20.40 -16.16
CA GLU A 16 -4.67 21.42 -17.14
C GLU A 16 -3.50 22.23 -16.56
N GLU A 17 -2.38 22.24 -17.27
CA GLU A 17 -1.14 22.88 -16.83
C GLU A 17 -1.33 24.41 -16.83
N THR A 18 -1.50 25.01 -15.65
CA THR A 18 -1.27 26.44 -15.45
C THR A 18 -0.02 26.68 -14.60
N PRO A 19 0.81 27.69 -14.95
CA PRO A 19 2.20 27.75 -14.53
C PRO A 19 2.35 28.51 -13.21
N ILE A 20 2.47 27.79 -12.09
CA ILE A 20 2.84 28.40 -10.81
C ILE A 20 4.05 27.66 -10.23
N GLU A 21 5.18 28.35 -10.33
CA GLU A 21 6.43 28.22 -9.55
C GLU A 21 7.05 26.82 -9.43
N LYS A 22 7.84 26.48 -10.46
CA LYS A 22 8.79 25.37 -10.47
C LYS A 22 9.88 25.59 -9.41
N LYS A 23 9.62 25.22 -8.15
CA LYS A 23 10.68 24.76 -7.25
C LYS A 23 11.45 23.68 -8.00
N GLN A 24 12.73 23.91 -8.27
CA GLN A 24 13.57 23.05 -9.07
C GLN A 24 13.54 21.61 -8.51
N LYS A 25 12.68 20.76 -9.07
CA LYS A 25 12.63 19.34 -8.76
C LYS A 25 13.96 18.75 -9.22
N LYS A 26 14.81 18.35 -8.28
CA LYS A 26 16.00 17.54 -8.60
C LYS A 26 15.51 16.23 -9.20
N LYS A 27 15.50 16.14 -10.52
CA LYS A 27 15.22 14.90 -11.24
C LYS A 27 16.40 13.97 -11.02
N ILE A 28 16.22 13.06 -10.07
CA ILE A 28 17.13 11.96 -9.78
C ILE A 28 17.13 11.01 -10.97
N SER A 29 18.29 10.42 -11.30
CA SER A 29 18.40 9.46 -12.41
C SER A 29 17.51 8.23 -12.19
N GLU A 30 17.04 7.57 -13.25
CA GLU A 30 16.25 6.32 -13.13
C GLU A 30 17.00 5.26 -12.30
N ALA A 31 18.32 5.19 -12.46
CA ALA A 31 19.16 4.26 -11.70
C ALA A 31 19.21 4.58 -10.20
N GLU A 32 19.22 5.86 -9.84
CA GLU A 32 19.21 6.30 -8.45
C GLU A 32 17.83 6.06 -7.81
N TYR A 33 16.75 6.28 -8.57
CA TYR A 33 15.39 5.95 -8.14
C TYR A 33 15.24 4.45 -7.83
N GLU A 34 15.73 3.58 -8.71
CA GLU A 34 15.70 2.13 -8.44
C GLU A 34 16.55 1.74 -7.22
N LYS A 35 17.69 2.40 -6.99
CA LYS A 35 18.53 2.17 -5.80
C LYS A 35 17.79 2.55 -4.52
N GLU A 36 17.14 3.71 -4.48
CA GLU A 36 16.34 4.13 -3.32
C GLU A 36 15.20 3.14 -3.03
N ILE A 37 14.50 2.66 -4.06
CA ILE A 37 13.45 1.64 -3.90
C ILE A 37 14.01 0.38 -3.23
N ILE A 38 15.17 -0.10 -3.69
CA ILE A 38 15.81 -1.28 -3.08
C ILE A 38 16.17 -1.03 -1.64
N GLU A 39 16.77 0.12 -1.34
CA GLU A 39 17.20 0.48 0.00
C GLU A 39 16.01 0.53 0.98
N PHE A 40 14.91 1.14 0.57
CA PHE A 40 13.68 1.15 1.35
C PHE A 40 13.04 -0.23 1.49
N SER A 41 13.16 -1.07 0.47
CA SER A 41 12.72 -2.47 0.54
C SER A 41 13.54 -3.28 1.56
N LYS A 42 14.86 -3.09 1.59
CA LYS A 42 15.75 -3.69 2.60
C LYS A 42 15.39 -3.24 4.02
N ALA A 43 14.89 -2.02 4.19
CA ALA A 43 14.33 -1.53 5.46
C ALA A 43 12.96 -2.16 5.82
N GLY A 44 12.44 -3.10 5.02
CA GLY A 44 11.20 -3.83 5.29
C GLY A 44 9.92 -3.08 4.93
N LEU A 45 10.01 -1.99 4.15
CA LEU A 45 8.87 -1.17 3.75
C LEU A 45 8.11 -1.82 2.59
N THR A 46 6.78 -1.68 2.61
CA THR A 46 5.90 -2.11 1.51
C THR A 46 5.86 -1.08 0.40
N ALA A 47 5.47 -1.49 -0.82
CA ALA A 47 5.43 -0.61 -1.99
C ALA A 47 4.64 0.70 -1.77
N GLU A 48 3.54 0.65 -1.00
CA GLU A 48 2.76 1.83 -0.60
C GLU A 48 3.59 2.82 0.22
N LYS A 49 4.23 2.34 1.29
CA LYS A 49 5.08 3.15 2.19
C LYS A 49 6.33 3.67 1.48
N ILE A 50 6.89 2.90 0.56
CA ILE A 50 7.99 3.33 -0.31
C ILE A 50 7.54 4.54 -1.15
N GLY A 51 6.36 4.45 -1.78
CA GLY A 51 5.79 5.55 -2.55
C GLY A 51 5.56 6.82 -1.71
N GLU A 52 5.08 6.67 -0.47
CA GLU A 52 4.91 7.79 0.46
C GLU A 52 6.25 8.45 0.83
N LYS A 53 7.27 7.65 1.19
CA LYS A 53 8.62 8.18 1.49
C LYS A 53 9.25 8.89 0.30
N LEU A 54 9.09 8.35 -0.91
CA LEU A 54 9.59 8.98 -2.13
C LEU A 54 8.90 10.34 -2.36
N ARG A 55 7.59 10.42 -2.14
CA ARG A 55 6.85 11.69 -2.21
C ARG A 55 7.32 12.72 -1.17
N GLN A 56 7.60 12.29 0.05
CA GLN A 56 8.16 13.16 1.10
C GLN A 56 9.53 13.74 0.69
N LYS A 57 10.33 12.98 -0.06
CA LYS A 57 11.58 13.45 -0.67
C LYS A 57 11.40 14.32 -1.92
N GLY A 58 10.17 14.54 -2.37
CA GLY A 58 9.86 15.29 -3.60
C GLY A 58 9.97 14.47 -4.89
N ILE A 59 10.12 13.14 -4.79
CA ILE A 59 10.26 12.21 -5.92
C ILE A 59 8.88 11.61 -6.22
N HIS A 60 8.28 11.94 -7.37
CA HIS A 60 6.97 11.42 -7.72
C HIS A 60 7.07 10.18 -8.63
N PRO A 61 6.48 9.01 -8.28
CA PRO A 61 6.61 7.78 -9.07
C PRO A 61 6.13 7.87 -10.53
N LYS A 62 5.28 8.85 -10.86
CA LYS A 62 4.82 9.10 -12.25
C LYS A 62 5.91 9.69 -13.15
N GLU A 63 6.97 10.25 -12.57
CA GLU A 63 8.08 10.85 -13.32
C GLU A 63 9.04 9.77 -13.87
N TYR A 64 8.83 8.50 -13.51
CA TYR A 64 9.68 7.36 -13.87
C TYR A 64 8.90 6.32 -14.67
N SER A 65 9.61 5.60 -15.55
CA SER A 65 9.05 4.60 -16.45
C SER A 65 8.50 3.35 -15.74
N LYS A 66 9.21 2.87 -14.71
CA LYS A 66 8.85 1.65 -13.97
C LYS A 66 8.06 1.94 -12.69
N LYS A 67 6.98 1.17 -12.49
CA LYS A 67 6.24 1.13 -11.22
C LYS A 67 7.10 0.48 -10.13
N ILE A 68 6.98 0.97 -8.89
CA ILE A 68 7.65 0.41 -7.70
C ILE A 68 7.44 -1.10 -7.59
N SER A 69 6.21 -1.58 -7.82
CA SER A 69 5.88 -3.01 -7.77
C SER A 69 6.64 -3.84 -8.81
N LYS A 70 6.90 -3.30 -10.02
CA LYS A 70 7.68 -3.99 -11.04
C LYS A 70 9.16 -4.08 -10.64
N VAL A 71 9.74 -2.97 -10.18
CA VAL A 71 11.14 -2.93 -9.70
C VAL A 71 11.38 -3.94 -8.57
N LEU A 72 10.42 -4.07 -7.66
CA LEU A 72 10.51 -5.04 -6.55
C LEU A 72 10.30 -6.49 -7.02
N LYS A 73 9.44 -6.73 -8.01
CA LYS A 73 9.21 -8.06 -8.60
C LYS A 73 10.44 -8.55 -9.37
N GLU A 74 11.07 -7.68 -10.17
CA GLU A 74 12.32 -7.99 -10.90
C GLU A 74 13.43 -8.48 -9.96
N LYS A 75 13.42 -8.03 -8.69
CA LYS A 75 14.41 -8.39 -7.67
C LYS A 75 13.94 -9.50 -6.72
N ASN A 76 12.76 -10.08 -6.95
CA ASN A 76 12.14 -11.12 -6.12
C ASN A 76 11.92 -10.74 -4.64
N ILE A 77 11.82 -9.44 -4.32
CA ILE A 77 11.61 -8.92 -2.95
C ILE A 77 10.17 -8.42 -2.76
N TYR A 78 9.31 -8.59 -3.75
CA TYR A 78 7.96 -8.02 -3.72
C TYR A 78 7.06 -8.76 -2.71
N VAL A 79 6.64 -8.02 -1.68
CA VAL A 79 5.60 -8.46 -0.75
C VAL A 79 4.32 -7.69 -1.06
N ASN A 80 3.21 -8.41 -1.24
CA ASN A 80 1.91 -7.82 -1.48
C ASN A 80 1.46 -7.01 -0.24
N PRO A 81 1.32 -5.67 -0.34
CA PRO A 81 0.94 -4.83 0.80
C PRO A 81 -0.42 -5.18 1.38
N ASP A 82 -1.40 -5.52 0.53
CA ASP A 82 -2.78 -5.79 0.96
C ASP A 82 -2.85 -7.04 1.84
N LEU A 83 -2.20 -8.13 1.41
CA LEU A 83 -2.15 -9.37 2.17
C LEU A 83 -1.40 -9.19 3.50
N LYS A 84 -0.31 -8.42 3.51
CA LYS A 84 0.46 -8.11 4.73
C LYS A 84 -0.38 -7.30 5.72
N ASN A 85 -0.97 -6.20 5.27
CA ASN A 85 -1.76 -5.29 6.11
C ASN A 85 -3.00 -5.98 6.71
N VAL A 86 -3.73 -6.76 5.90
CA VAL A 86 -4.89 -7.52 6.36
C VAL A 86 -4.48 -8.64 7.33
N GLY A 87 -3.32 -9.28 7.07
CA GLY A 87 -2.72 -10.28 7.96
C GLY A 87 -2.38 -9.72 9.34
N GLU A 88 -1.63 -8.62 9.39
CA GLU A 88 -1.25 -7.95 10.64
C GLU A 88 -2.48 -7.50 11.44
N LYS A 89 -3.51 -6.98 10.75
CA LYS A 89 -4.78 -6.59 11.40
C LYS A 89 -5.48 -7.79 12.02
N LEU A 90 -5.53 -8.92 11.30
CA LEU A 90 -6.13 -10.16 11.80
C LEU A 90 -5.42 -10.67 13.06
N GLU A 91 -4.09 -10.65 13.08
CA GLU A 91 -3.28 -11.10 14.22
C GLU A 91 -3.52 -10.24 15.45
N LYS A 92 -3.53 -8.90 15.31
CA LYS A 92 -3.85 -7.98 16.40
C LYS A 92 -5.21 -8.29 17.03
N ILE A 93 -6.21 -8.55 16.22
CA ILE A 93 -7.57 -8.85 16.69
C ILE A 93 -7.67 -10.23 17.33
N LYS A 94 -6.95 -11.23 16.79
CA LYS A 94 -6.82 -12.54 17.43
C LYS A 94 -6.20 -12.42 18.82
N LEU A 95 -5.12 -11.65 18.97
CA LEU A 95 -4.44 -11.40 20.24
C LEU A 95 -5.33 -10.63 21.23
N HIS A 96 -6.12 -9.67 20.76
CA HIS A 96 -7.08 -8.95 21.61
C HIS A 96 -8.21 -9.87 22.08
N TYR A 97 -8.80 -10.65 21.17
CA TYR A 97 -9.90 -11.55 21.48
C TYR A 97 -9.48 -12.72 22.38
N SER A 98 -8.26 -13.23 22.24
CA SER A 98 -7.76 -14.31 23.10
C SER A 98 -7.70 -13.89 24.58
N LYS A 99 -7.36 -12.61 24.84
CA LYS A 99 -7.39 -12.00 26.17
C LYS A 99 -8.82 -11.64 26.61
N ASN A 100 -9.69 -11.24 25.68
CA ASN A 100 -11.04 -10.71 25.95
C ASN A 100 -12.15 -11.56 25.30
N LYS A 101 -12.33 -12.81 25.77
CA LYS A 101 -13.26 -13.77 25.15
C LYS A 101 -14.73 -13.36 25.15
N GLN A 102 -15.14 -12.44 26.02
CA GLN A 102 -16.51 -11.92 26.08
C GLN A 102 -16.80 -10.85 25.02
N ASP A 103 -15.76 -10.30 24.37
CA ASP A 103 -15.92 -9.28 23.34
C ASP A 103 -16.45 -9.88 22.02
N LYS A 104 -17.78 -9.90 21.90
CA LYS A 104 -18.51 -10.34 20.70
C LYS A 104 -18.26 -9.45 19.48
N ARG A 105 -17.76 -8.22 19.66
CA ARG A 105 -17.39 -7.34 18.52
C ARG A 105 -16.06 -7.82 17.93
N ALA A 106 -15.07 -8.06 18.78
CA ALA A 106 -13.78 -8.60 18.35
C ALA A 106 -13.92 -9.99 17.69
N MET A 107 -14.80 -10.85 18.21
CA MET A 107 -15.13 -12.14 17.60
C MET A 107 -15.61 -11.97 16.15
N ARG A 108 -16.63 -11.13 15.93
CA ARG A 108 -17.19 -10.86 14.59
C ARG A 108 -16.18 -10.20 13.65
N GLU A 109 -15.38 -9.28 14.18
CA GLU A 109 -14.36 -8.59 13.38
C GLU A 109 -13.25 -9.55 12.91
N LYS A 110 -12.80 -10.46 13.79
CA LYS A 110 -11.85 -11.52 13.45
C LYS A 110 -12.34 -12.35 12.26
N ASP A 111 -13.61 -12.78 12.28
CA ASP A 111 -14.19 -13.62 11.23
C ASP A 111 -14.39 -12.83 9.92
N ARG A 112 -14.79 -11.56 10.02
CA ARG A 112 -14.90 -10.65 8.87
C ARG A 112 -13.56 -10.47 8.16
N ILE A 113 -12.51 -10.16 8.91
CA ILE A 113 -11.16 -9.94 8.35
C ILE A 113 -10.57 -11.25 7.82
N PHE A 114 -10.81 -12.38 8.50
CA PHE A 114 -10.39 -13.68 8.00
C PHE A 114 -11.01 -13.98 6.63
N SER A 115 -12.32 -13.74 6.49
CA SER A 115 -13.04 -13.92 5.22
C SER A 115 -12.49 -13.00 4.13
N HIS A 116 -12.15 -11.75 4.49
CA HIS A 116 -11.53 -10.81 3.55
C HIS A 116 -10.13 -11.27 3.12
N LYS A 117 -9.28 -11.71 4.05
CA LYS A 117 -7.97 -12.29 3.75
C LYS A 117 -8.09 -13.46 2.80
N LYS A 118 -9.03 -14.38 3.05
CA LYS A 118 -9.30 -15.55 2.20
C LYS A 118 -9.65 -15.15 0.76
N LYS A 119 -10.55 -14.18 0.59
CA LYS A 119 -10.92 -13.66 -0.75
C LYS A 119 -9.73 -13.03 -1.47
N LEU A 120 -8.89 -12.26 -0.76
CA LEU A 120 -7.68 -11.70 -1.34
C LEU A 120 -6.70 -12.78 -1.76
N THR A 121 -6.45 -13.79 -0.92
CA THR A 121 -5.56 -14.91 -1.27
C THR A 121 -6.05 -15.66 -2.50
N GLU A 122 -7.35 -15.93 -2.62
CA GLU A 122 -7.94 -16.58 -3.79
C GLU A 122 -7.83 -15.73 -5.07
N TYR A 123 -7.93 -14.41 -4.95
CA TYR A 123 -7.78 -13.51 -6.09
C TYR A 123 -6.34 -13.53 -6.62
N TYR A 124 -5.35 -13.40 -5.73
CA TYR A 124 -3.96 -13.41 -6.15
C TYR A 124 -3.49 -14.78 -6.61
N SER A 125 -3.95 -15.88 -5.99
CA SER A 125 -3.60 -17.24 -6.42
C SER A 125 -4.13 -17.63 -7.79
N LYS A 126 -5.18 -16.96 -8.29
CA LYS A 126 -5.74 -17.17 -9.64
C LYS A 126 -5.06 -16.31 -10.71
N LYS A 127 -4.33 -15.28 -10.28
CA LYS A 127 -3.79 -14.22 -11.15
C LYS A 127 -2.30 -14.39 -11.41
N ASP A 128 -1.61 -15.10 -10.52
CA ASP A 128 -0.28 -15.65 -10.75
C ASP A 128 -0.38 -16.90 -11.63
#